data_AF-A0A841CMP4-F1
#
_entry.id   AF-A0A841CMP4-F1
#
_cell.length_a   1.000
_cell.length_b   1.000
_cell.length_c   1.000
_cell.angle_alpha   90.00
_cell.angle_beta   90.00
_cell.angle_gamma   90.00
#
_symmetry.space_group_name_H-M   'P 1'
#
loop_
_entity.id
_entity.type
_entity.pdbx_description
1 polymer ?
#
loop_
_entity_poly.entity_id
_entity_poly.type
_entity_poly.pdbx_seq_one_letter_code
_entity_poly.pdbx_strand_id
1 'polypeptide(L)'
;MGDRDESEEERMFSGLRRVACWLSVLLTGAATTGTAHADPVAPAAWLWTSMGTPGGVTAVERVGAVSIPDGSQSADRPYVFVLASDGTLRGNWPNGSSWIWSNLGAPEEGIVGGVGVAGIKNSLSAAERPYAFVLGKDGNLWVNQLTGSTSTWTNHRSPEVGIDAGLGVVEVKDTPTSAERSYTFVRGKDGNLWVNEWVGNGWTWTNQGKPDGRVILGAAGVTKVRDSSTSPERPHAFVRASDGNLWLLKRTGGAWTWTSQGAPRGGIDGPVDAITVSSTSTGADRLHVFTRDRQGNLWLNQWTGSAWTWTDQGKPGNGVIGRVGAVSVRDSPSAPQRPYAFVRTKDGHMWVNQWTGSAWTWTDQGMVPDGVDEGIGVTTVKDAPSAPQRPYAFIRTPAGGLALSWWR
;
A
#
# COMPACT_ATOMS: atom_id res chain seq x y z
N MET A 1 34.28 14.92 -64.97
CA MET A 1 33.33 15.46 -63.97
C MET A 1 31.98 14.84 -64.26
N GLY A 2 31.40 13.90 -63.52
CA GLY A 2 31.77 13.21 -62.29
C GLY A 2 30.49 12.63 -61.64
N ASP A 3 30.43 11.29 -61.51
CA ASP A 3 29.77 10.41 -60.51
C ASP A 3 28.35 10.61 -59.89
N ARG A 4 27.63 9.45 -59.86
CA ARG A 4 26.85 8.78 -58.76
C ARG A 4 25.30 8.87 -58.59
N ASP A 5 24.73 7.64 -58.59
CA ASP A 5 23.80 6.93 -57.65
C ASP A 5 22.26 7.17 -57.51
N GLU A 6 21.61 6.04 -57.13
CA GLU A 6 20.24 5.76 -56.59
C GLU A 6 19.03 5.74 -57.59
N SER A 7 18.48 4.59 -58.06
CA SER A 7 17.75 3.43 -57.47
C SER A 7 16.30 3.72 -57.06
N GLU A 8 15.37 3.81 -58.03
CA GLU A 8 14.44 2.77 -58.55
C GLU A 8 13.24 2.39 -57.65
N GLU A 9 12.18 3.16 -57.86
CA GLU A 9 10.78 2.91 -57.52
C GLU A 9 10.02 2.24 -58.70
N GLU A 10 8.95 1.51 -58.35
CA GLU A 10 7.77 1.17 -59.15
C GLU A 10 7.87 0.17 -60.32
N ARG A 11 7.09 -0.94 -60.23
CA ARG A 11 6.00 -1.21 -61.20
C ARG A 11 5.01 -2.32 -60.78
N MET A 12 3.75 -1.88 -60.76
CA MET A 12 2.51 -2.51 -61.28
C MET A 12 1.85 -3.74 -60.61
N PHE A 13 0.60 -3.49 -60.21
CA PHE A 13 -0.50 -4.43 -59.99
C PHE A 13 -1.03 -5.07 -61.30
N SER A 14 -1.32 -6.37 -61.29
CA SER A 14 -2.45 -6.98 -62.02
C SER A 14 -2.85 -8.32 -61.36
N GLY A 15 -4.14 -8.64 -61.34
CA GLY A 15 -4.69 -9.84 -60.68
C GLY A 15 -4.98 -11.00 -61.63
N LEU A 16 -4.99 -12.25 -61.11
CA LEU A 16 -6.01 -13.29 -61.34
C LEU A 16 -5.68 -14.61 -60.59
N ARG A 17 -6.67 -15.09 -59.81
CA ARG A 17 -7.10 -16.49 -59.48
C ARG A 17 -6.13 -17.70 -59.60
N ARG A 18 -6.05 -18.52 -58.53
CA ARG A 18 -6.49 -19.96 -58.39
C ARG A 18 -6.02 -20.52 -57.01
N VAL A 19 -6.92 -20.88 -56.09
CA VAL A 19 -7.49 -22.22 -55.73
C VAL A 19 -6.49 -23.24 -55.10
N ALA A 20 -6.95 -23.87 -53.99
CA ALA A 20 -6.50 -25.09 -53.28
C ALA A 20 -5.59 -24.84 -52.06
N CYS A 21 -5.74 -25.46 -50.88
CA CYS A 21 -6.59 -26.56 -50.40
C CYS A 21 -6.65 -26.47 -48.85
N TRP A 22 -7.80 -26.74 -48.25
CA TRP A 22 -7.91 -27.02 -46.82
C TRP A 22 -7.54 -28.48 -46.59
N LEU A 23 -6.54 -28.75 -45.75
CA LEU A 23 -6.26 -30.09 -45.24
C LEU A 23 -6.40 -30.06 -43.72
N SER A 24 -7.48 -30.66 -43.24
CA SER A 24 -7.64 -31.02 -41.83
C SER A 24 -6.71 -32.19 -41.52
N VAL A 25 -5.87 -32.04 -40.49
CA VAL A 25 -5.20 -33.16 -39.83
C VAL A 25 -5.44 -33.01 -38.34
N LEU A 26 -6.27 -33.90 -37.79
CA LEU A 26 -6.26 -34.25 -36.37
C LEU A 26 -4.93 -34.95 -36.09
N LEU A 27 -4.09 -34.35 -35.24
CA LEU A 27 -3.10 -35.10 -34.47
C LEU A 27 -3.40 -34.94 -32.99
N THR A 28 -3.96 -35.99 -32.42
CA THR A 28 -3.91 -36.33 -31.00
C THR A 28 -2.45 -36.39 -30.55
N GLY A 29 -2.09 -35.56 -29.57
CA GLY A 29 -0.74 -35.50 -29.01
C GLY A 29 -0.76 -35.08 -27.56
N ALA A 30 -0.69 -36.08 -26.67
CA ALA A 30 -0.23 -36.07 -25.29
C ALA A 30 -0.59 -34.85 -24.42
N ALA A 31 -1.67 -34.98 -23.66
CA ALA A 31 -1.79 -34.28 -22.39
C ALA A 31 -0.64 -34.75 -21.48
N THR A 32 0.43 -33.99 -21.41
CA THR A 32 1.29 -34.03 -20.24
C THR A 32 0.45 -33.49 -19.10
N THR A 33 0.24 -34.31 -18.07
CA THR A 33 -0.43 -33.95 -16.83
C THR A 33 0.39 -32.87 -16.13
N GLY A 34 0.25 -31.62 -16.56
CA GLY A 34 0.50 -30.47 -15.73
C GLY A 34 -0.53 -30.52 -14.62
N THR A 35 -0.08 -30.70 -13.38
CA THR A 35 -0.92 -30.63 -12.19
C THR A 35 -1.76 -29.37 -12.27
N ALA A 36 -3.05 -29.54 -12.59
CA ALA A 36 -4.04 -28.48 -12.45
C ALA A 36 -3.93 -28.00 -11.01
N HIS A 37 -3.53 -26.75 -10.84
CA HIS A 37 -3.64 -26.06 -9.57
C HIS A 37 -5.12 -26.13 -9.19
N ALA A 38 -5.43 -26.82 -8.09
CA ALA A 38 -6.78 -26.96 -7.60
C ALA A 38 -7.35 -25.57 -7.27
N ASP A 39 -8.41 -25.18 -7.98
CA ASP A 39 -9.36 -24.16 -7.56
C ASP A 39 -10.58 -24.86 -6.93
N PRO A 40 -11.25 -24.30 -5.92
CA PRO A 40 -10.71 -23.68 -4.72
C PRO A 40 -11.11 -24.51 -3.48
N VAL A 41 -10.29 -24.46 -2.44
CA VAL A 41 -10.74 -24.73 -1.06
C VAL A 41 -11.99 -23.86 -0.82
N ALA A 42 -13.03 -24.40 -0.15
CA ALA A 42 -14.18 -23.62 0.28
C ALA A 42 -13.73 -22.22 0.77
N PRO A 43 -14.44 -21.11 0.43
CA PRO A 43 -13.95 -19.77 0.74
C PRO A 43 -13.58 -19.74 2.22
N ALA A 44 -12.30 -19.48 2.49
CA ALA A 44 -11.79 -19.45 3.85
C ALA A 44 -12.72 -18.52 4.65
N ALA A 45 -13.37 -19.06 5.69
CA ALA A 45 -14.31 -18.29 6.46
C ALA A 45 -13.53 -17.15 7.14
N TRP A 46 -13.87 -15.92 6.78
CA TRP A 46 -13.33 -14.75 7.43
C TRP A 46 -13.83 -14.68 8.87
N LEU A 47 -12.91 -14.38 9.78
CA LEU A 47 -13.11 -14.37 11.22
C LEU A 47 -12.94 -12.95 11.72
N TRP A 48 -13.74 -12.61 12.73
CA TRP A 48 -13.64 -11.37 13.46
C TRP A 48 -13.06 -11.61 14.85
N THR A 49 -12.04 -10.83 15.19
CA THR A 49 -11.47 -10.77 16.54
C THR A 49 -11.61 -9.35 17.08
N SER A 50 -12.29 -9.18 18.21
CA SER A 50 -12.29 -7.90 18.92
C SER A 50 -10.96 -7.72 19.66
N MET A 51 -10.38 -6.53 19.53
CA MET A 51 -9.21 -6.12 20.31
C MET A 51 -9.59 -5.28 21.51
N GLY A 52 -10.88 -5.00 21.71
CA GLY A 52 -11.37 -4.09 22.73
C GLY A 52 -10.82 -2.67 22.58
N THR A 53 -10.89 -1.90 23.66
CA THR A 53 -10.43 -0.51 23.73
C THR A 53 -9.00 -0.39 24.28
N PRO A 54 -8.24 0.67 23.92
CA PRO A 54 -6.89 0.95 24.42
C PRO A 54 -6.71 1.25 25.93
N GLY A 55 -7.28 0.45 26.83
CA GLY A 55 -7.09 0.57 28.27
C GLY A 55 -7.81 1.77 28.89
N GLY A 56 -9.14 1.86 28.71
CA GLY A 56 -9.99 2.89 29.31
C GLY A 56 -10.06 4.22 28.55
N VAL A 57 -9.38 4.32 27.40
CA VAL A 57 -9.48 5.44 26.45
C VAL A 57 -9.93 4.92 25.09
N THR A 58 -10.37 5.80 24.20
CA THR A 58 -10.85 5.43 22.86
C THR A 58 -9.81 5.72 21.79
N ALA A 59 -9.70 4.86 20.77
CA ALA A 59 -8.94 5.12 19.55
C ALA A 59 -9.67 6.15 18.67
N VAL A 60 -9.10 7.34 18.52
CA VAL A 60 -9.71 8.47 17.78
C VAL A 60 -9.15 8.62 16.37
N GLU A 61 -7.94 8.12 16.12
CA GLU A 61 -7.34 8.12 14.79
C GLU A 61 -6.46 6.89 14.60
N ARG A 62 -6.43 6.36 13.37
CA ARG A 62 -5.50 5.30 12.98
C ARG A 62 -4.18 5.92 12.55
N VAL A 63 -3.07 5.47 13.16
CA VAL A 63 -1.72 5.78 12.64
C VAL A 63 -1.34 4.78 11.55
N GLY A 64 -1.44 3.47 11.82
CA GLY A 64 -1.22 2.43 10.80
C GLY A 64 -1.06 1.02 11.37
N ALA A 65 -0.87 0.05 10.48
CA ALA A 65 -0.59 -1.34 10.82
C ALA A 65 0.66 -1.82 10.07
N VAL A 66 1.49 -2.63 10.72
CA VAL A 66 2.71 -3.21 10.12
C VAL A 66 2.98 -4.57 10.75
N SER A 67 3.56 -5.49 9.98
CA SER A 67 3.99 -6.79 10.49
C SER A 67 5.50 -6.88 10.50
N ILE A 68 6.05 -7.38 11.61
CA ILE A 68 7.49 -7.51 11.83
C ILE A 68 7.81 -8.99 12.04
N PRO A 69 8.77 -9.58 11.31
CA PRO A 69 9.25 -10.93 11.61
C PRO A 69 9.87 -10.98 13.01
N ASP A 70 9.38 -11.86 13.90
CA ASP A 70 9.94 -12.05 15.25
C ASP A 70 11.38 -12.63 15.22
N GLY A 71 11.85 -13.02 14.03
CA GLY A 71 13.17 -13.56 13.73
C GLY A 71 13.22 -14.06 12.30
N SER A 72 14.40 -14.44 11.80
CA SER A 72 14.56 -14.93 10.41
C SER A 72 13.83 -16.25 10.14
N GLN A 73 13.42 -16.97 11.18
CA GLN A 73 12.72 -18.26 11.11
C GLN A 73 11.37 -18.27 11.85
N SER A 74 10.88 -17.09 12.26
CA SER A 74 9.68 -16.98 13.10
C SER A 74 8.46 -16.52 12.31
N ALA A 75 7.29 -16.64 12.94
CA ALA A 75 6.08 -15.97 12.48
C ALA A 75 6.26 -14.45 12.47
N ASP A 76 5.52 -13.80 11.58
CA ASP A 76 5.36 -12.36 11.62
C ASP A 76 4.45 -11.96 12.79
N ARG A 77 4.80 -10.89 13.49
CA ARG A 77 3.96 -10.27 14.49
C ARG A 77 3.35 -8.98 13.95
N PRO A 78 2.01 -8.89 13.84
CA PRO A 78 1.34 -7.66 13.47
C PRO A 78 1.31 -6.68 14.64
N TYR A 79 1.52 -5.40 14.34
CA TYR A 79 1.40 -4.27 15.25
C TYR A 79 0.44 -3.24 14.64
N VAL A 80 -0.44 -2.71 15.48
CA VAL A 80 -1.33 -1.59 15.11
C VAL A 80 -1.10 -0.44 16.06
N PHE A 81 -1.02 0.76 15.49
CA PHE A 81 -0.81 2.00 16.23
C PHE A 81 -1.99 2.94 16.01
N VAL A 82 -2.49 3.51 17.10
CA VAL A 82 -3.61 4.46 17.11
C VAL A 82 -3.29 5.66 17.98
N LEU A 83 -3.84 6.81 17.62
CA LEU A 83 -3.96 7.95 18.53
C LEU A 83 -5.15 7.70 19.45
N ALA A 84 -4.93 7.78 20.75
CA ALA A 84 -5.99 7.71 21.74
C ALA A 84 -6.56 9.09 22.09
N SER A 85 -7.77 9.10 22.67
CA SER A 85 -8.49 10.31 23.07
C SER A 85 -7.79 11.16 24.12
N ASP A 86 -6.80 10.61 24.83
CA ASP A 86 -5.95 11.32 25.77
C ASP A 86 -4.72 11.97 25.12
N GLY A 87 -4.59 11.88 23.78
CA GLY A 87 -3.47 12.43 23.03
C GLY A 87 -2.21 11.57 23.04
N THR A 88 -2.30 10.32 23.49
CA THR A 88 -1.18 9.36 23.52
C THR A 88 -1.20 8.38 22.35
N LEU A 89 -0.04 7.86 22.00
CA LEU A 89 0.11 6.74 21.08
C LEU A 89 -0.17 5.42 21.83
N ARG A 90 -1.09 4.62 21.31
CA ARG A 90 -1.36 3.28 21.80
C ARG A 90 -0.98 2.25 20.76
N GLY A 91 -0.35 1.16 21.20
CA GLY A 91 -0.02 0.03 20.34
C GLY A 91 -0.81 -1.21 20.73
N ASN A 92 -1.21 -2.01 19.74
CA ASN A 92 -1.89 -3.28 19.91
C ASN A 92 -1.20 -4.39 19.10
N TRP A 93 -0.85 -5.50 19.75
CA TRP A 93 -0.17 -6.64 19.11
C TRP A 93 -0.40 -7.94 19.90
N PRO A 94 -0.20 -9.13 19.29
CA PRO A 94 -0.36 -10.39 20.01
C PRO A 94 0.87 -10.71 20.87
N ASN A 95 0.65 -11.30 22.06
CA ASN A 95 1.71 -11.79 22.95
C ASN A 95 1.90 -13.31 22.91
N GLY A 96 1.23 -14.00 21.98
CA GLY A 96 1.20 -15.46 21.84
C GLY A 96 -0.10 -16.12 22.34
N SER A 97 -0.79 -15.49 23.29
CA SER A 97 -2.06 -16.00 23.85
C SER A 97 -3.23 -15.03 23.72
N SER A 98 -2.95 -13.73 23.66
CA SER A 98 -3.95 -12.68 23.54
C SER A 98 -3.38 -11.45 22.82
N TRP A 99 -4.28 -10.57 22.41
CA TRP A 99 -3.93 -9.23 21.95
C TRP A 99 -3.80 -8.30 23.15
N ILE A 100 -2.70 -7.55 23.21
CA ILE A 100 -2.42 -6.63 24.31
C ILE A 100 -2.40 -5.20 23.82
N TRP A 101 -2.90 -4.29 24.65
CA TRP A 101 -2.73 -2.86 24.48
C TRP A 101 -1.57 -2.36 25.35
N SER A 102 -0.74 -1.49 24.78
CA SER A 102 0.31 -0.78 25.51
C SER A 102 0.18 0.72 25.30
N ASN A 103 0.44 1.49 26.37
CA ASN A 103 0.59 2.93 26.30
C ASN A 103 2.04 3.26 25.93
N LEU A 104 2.24 3.83 24.74
CA LEU A 104 3.56 4.23 24.25
C LEU A 104 3.87 5.69 24.58
N GLY A 105 2.96 6.36 25.30
CA GLY A 105 3.08 7.74 25.71
C GLY A 105 2.90 8.71 24.53
N ALA A 106 3.45 9.91 24.70
CA ALA A 106 3.50 10.92 23.66
C ALA A 106 4.76 11.78 23.88
N PRO A 107 5.17 12.54 22.85
CA PRO A 107 6.02 13.71 23.05
C PRO A 107 5.38 14.69 24.04
N GLU A 108 6.19 15.59 24.64
CA GLU A 108 5.81 16.42 25.79
C GLU A 108 4.49 17.20 25.60
N GLU A 109 4.24 17.74 24.41
CA GLU A 109 3.00 18.50 24.14
C GLU A 109 1.82 17.61 23.67
N GLY A 110 2.04 16.32 23.43
CA GLY A 110 1.06 15.38 22.91
C GLY A 110 1.04 15.28 21.38
N ILE A 111 0.14 14.43 20.87
CA ILE A 111 0.01 14.12 19.44
C ILE A 111 -1.26 14.76 18.86
N VAL A 112 -1.19 15.26 17.63
CA VAL A 112 -2.33 15.83 16.89
C VAL A 112 -2.75 15.04 15.65
N GLY A 113 -1.92 14.11 15.18
CA GLY A 113 -2.27 13.29 14.03
C GLY A 113 -1.26 12.20 13.70
N GLY A 114 -1.71 11.19 12.97
CA GLY A 114 -0.87 10.12 12.44
C GLY A 114 -0.23 10.51 11.10
N VAL A 115 0.98 10.01 10.86
CA VAL A 115 1.63 10.11 9.55
C VAL A 115 1.71 8.74 8.89
N GLY A 116 2.14 7.71 9.62
CA GLY A 116 2.22 6.34 9.12
C GLY A 116 3.05 5.43 10.01
N VAL A 117 3.26 4.21 9.54
CA VAL A 117 4.07 3.19 10.23
C VAL A 117 5.00 2.52 9.23
N ALA A 118 6.12 2.00 9.72
CA ALA A 118 7.05 1.20 8.90
C ALA A 118 7.76 0.16 9.78
N GLY A 119 8.10 -0.97 9.16
CA GLY A 119 9.04 -1.95 9.71
C GLY A 119 10.42 -1.55 9.22
N ILE A 120 11.36 -1.28 10.13
CA ILE A 120 12.69 -0.82 9.73
C ILE A 120 13.75 -1.71 10.36
N LYS A 121 14.61 -2.21 9.49
CA LYS A 121 15.80 -2.98 9.80
C LYS A 121 17.06 -2.11 9.60
N ASN A 122 17.50 -1.46 10.67
CA ASN A 122 18.60 -0.49 10.65
C ASN A 122 19.98 -1.07 10.29
N SER A 123 20.15 -2.39 10.28
CA SER A 123 21.32 -3.08 9.76
C SER A 123 21.00 -4.55 9.45
N LEU A 124 21.84 -5.23 8.66
CA LEU A 124 21.59 -6.64 8.32
C LEU A 124 21.51 -7.58 9.52
N SER A 125 22.25 -7.28 10.59
CA SER A 125 22.27 -8.04 11.83
C SER A 125 21.29 -7.53 12.89
N ALA A 126 20.80 -6.29 12.75
CA ALA A 126 19.74 -5.79 13.60
C ALA A 126 18.44 -6.54 13.32
N ALA A 127 17.66 -6.76 14.37
CA ALA A 127 16.30 -7.23 14.19
C ALA A 127 15.41 -6.06 13.74
N GLU A 128 14.45 -6.35 12.87
CA GLU A 128 13.48 -5.37 12.37
C GLU A 128 12.61 -4.88 13.53
N ARG A 129 12.22 -3.60 13.50
CA ARG A 129 11.43 -2.97 14.56
C ARG A 129 10.24 -2.22 13.95
N PRO A 130 9.08 -2.19 14.62
CA PRO A 130 7.98 -1.35 14.20
C PRO A 130 8.19 0.09 14.67
N TYR A 131 8.00 1.01 13.73
CA TYR A 131 8.07 2.45 13.94
C TYR A 131 6.71 3.09 13.67
N ALA A 132 6.31 4.02 14.52
CA ALA A 132 5.14 4.86 14.31
C ALA A 132 5.55 6.32 14.18
N PHE A 133 5.05 6.99 13.14
CA PHE A 133 5.35 8.37 12.81
C PHE A 133 4.09 9.21 13.03
N VAL A 134 4.21 10.27 13.81
CA VAL A 134 3.08 11.11 14.24
C VAL A 134 3.46 12.59 14.21
N LEU A 135 2.45 13.45 14.14
CA LEU A 135 2.58 14.89 14.28
C LEU A 135 2.37 15.28 15.75
N GLY A 136 3.34 15.95 16.34
CA GLY A 136 3.23 16.52 17.69
C GLY A 136 2.44 17.82 17.70
N LYS A 137 1.89 18.21 18.87
CA LYS A 137 1.27 19.53 19.07
C LYS A 137 2.24 20.68 18.86
N ASP A 138 3.53 20.42 19.06
CA ASP A 138 4.64 21.32 18.78
C ASP A 138 4.89 21.54 17.27
N GLY A 139 4.13 20.85 16.40
CA GLY A 139 4.24 20.95 14.94
C GLY A 139 5.37 20.14 14.32
N ASN A 140 6.09 19.34 15.12
CA ASN A 140 7.18 18.50 14.66
C ASN A 140 6.71 17.10 14.25
N LEU A 141 7.49 16.46 13.38
CA LEU A 141 7.40 15.02 13.15
C LEU A 141 8.10 14.29 14.31
N TRP A 142 7.37 13.42 14.97
CA TRP A 142 7.88 12.55 16.02
C TRP A 142 7.83 11.09 15.60
N VAL A 143 8.87 10.35 15.96
CA VAL A 143 9.03 8.95 15.62
C VAL A 143 9.13 8.13 16.89
N ASN A 144 8.20 7.21 17.08
CA ASN A 144 8.23 6.20 18.13
C ASN A 144 8.84 4.91 17.58
N GLN A 145 9.88 4.41 18.24
CA GLN A 145 10.46 3.11 17.96
C GLN A 145 10.10 2.15 19.10
N LEU A 146 9.34 1.10 18.80
CA LEU A 146 9.00 0.07 19.77
C LEU A 146 10.10 -1.00 19.81
N THR A 147 10.58 -1.31 21.02
CA THR A 147 11.59 -2.35 21.28
C THR A 147 11.11 -3.24 22.42
N GLY A 148 10.61 -4.43 22.06
CA GLY A 148 9.99 -5.32 23.05
C GLY A 148 8.72 -4.69 23.62
N SER A 149 8.69 -4.42 24.92
CA SER A 149 7.58 -3.78 25.62
C SER A 149 7.77 -2.28 25.90
N THR A 150 8.92 -1.72 25.55
CA THR A 150 9.24 -0.29 25.75
C THR A 150 9.40 0.42 24.41
N SER A 151 9.37 1.75 24.42
CA SER A 151 9.58 2.54 23.21
C SER A 151 10.42 3.79 23.47
N THR A 152 11.02 4.31 22.40
CA THR A 152 11.78 5.57 22.41
C THR A 152 11.16 6.56 21.44
N TRP A 153 11.22 7.84 21.80
CA TRP A 153 10.73 8.95 20.97
C TRP A 153 11.90 9.77 20.44
N THR A 154 11.89 10.04 19.13
CA THR A 154 12.88 10.89 18.45
C THR A 154 12.16 12.02 17.73
N ASN A 155 12.63 13.26 17.94
CA ASN A 155 12.12 14.43 17.23
C ASN A 155 12.86 14.60 15.89
N HIS A 156 12.13 14.45 14.78
CA HIS A 156 12.64 14.66 13.42
C HIS A 156 12.43 16.09 12.92
N ARG A 157 11.96 16.98 13.81
CA ARG A 157 11.66 18.39 13.59
C ARG A 157 10.57 18.56 12.53
N SER A 158 10.41 19.77 12.05
CA SER A 158 9.57 20.11 10.90
C SER A 158 10.42 20.70 9.77
N PRO A 159 9.90 20.74 8.54
CA PRO A 159 10.40 21.70 7.55
C PRO A 159 10.19 23.13 8.08
N GLU A 160 10.91 24.10 7.50
CA GLU A 160 10.86 25.51 7.91
C GLU A 160 9.45 26.13 7.85
N VAL A 161 8.62 25.62 6.93
CA VAL A 161 7.23 26.05 6.75
C VAL A 161 6.26 25.40 7.74
N GLY A 162 6.72 24.46 8.57
CA GLY A 162 5.89 23.63 9.43
C GLY A 162 5.07 22.58 8.67
N ILE A 163 4.53 21.60 9.41
CA ILE A 163 3.72 20.52 8.86
C ILE A 163 2.23 20.87 8.98
N ASP A 164 1.48 20.60 7.90
CA ASP A 164 0.01 20.73 7.85
C ASP A 164 -0.68 19.37 7.97
N ALA A 165 -0.19 18.35 7.25
CA ALA A 165 -0.79 17.01 7.29
C ALA A 165 0.23 15.89 7.00
N GLY A 166 0.06 14.74 7.64
CA GLY A 166 0.78 13.51 7.32
C GLY A 166 0.26 12.89 6.03
N LEU A 167 1.15 12.40 5.17
CA LEU A 167 0.77 11.74 3.91
C LEU A 167 1.13 10.26 3.87
N GLY A 168 2.17 9.83 4.59
CA GLY A 168 2.54 8.43 4.69
C GLY A 168 4.02 8.23 4.98
N VAL A 169 4.39 6.99 5.28
CA VAL A 169 5.78 6.55 5.44
C VAL A 169 6.01 5.30 4.61
N VAL A 170 7.20 5.18 4.03
CA VAL A 170 7.66 3.94 3.41
C VAL A 170 9.15 3.74 3.68
N GLU A 171 9.54 2.52 4.02
CA GLU A 171 10.92 2.10 4.09
C GLU A 171 11.45 1.65 2.72
N VAL A 172 12.72 1.90 2.43
CA VAL A 172 13.36 1.44 1.20
C VAL A 172 14.75 0.87 1.47
N LYS A 173 15.18 -0.02 0.57
CA LYS A 173 16.53 -0.56 0.47
C LYS A 173 17.25 -0.07 -0.78
N ASP A 174 18.44 0.51 -0.60
CA ASP A 174 19.30 0.89 -1.73
C ASP A 174 19.90 -0.32 -2.44
N THR A 175 20.11 -1.43 -1.71
CA THR A 175 20.50 -2.73 -2.24
C THR A 175 19.87 -3.84 -1.38
N PRO A 176 19.79 -5.10 -1.85
CA PRO A 176 19.26 -6.21 -1.06
C PRO A 176 19.98 -6.44 0.27
N THR A 177 21.22 -5.96 0.38
CA THR A 177 22.06 -6.09 1.58
C THR A 177 22.23 -4.77 2.34
N SER A 178 21.57 -3.69 1.93
CA SER A 178 21.60 -2.43 2.66
C SER A 178 20.71 -2.45 3.90
N ALA A 179 21.04 -1.62 4.89
CA ALA A 179 20.07 -1.21 5.90
C ALA A 179 18.85 -0.54 5.24
N GLU A 180 17.71 -0.68 5.89
CA GLU A 180 16.50 0.04 5.49
C GLU A 180 16.54 1.48 5.99
N ARG A 181 16.00 2.40 5.19
CA ARG A 181 15.77 3.80 5.57
C ARG A 181 14.34 4.20 5.25
N SER A 182 13.76 5.06 6.09
CA SER A 182 12.41 5.57 5.85
C SER A 182 12.41 6.86 5.05
N TYR A 183 11.37 6.99 4.24
CA TYR A 183 10.92 8.21 3.60
C TYR A 183 9.58 8.59 4.20
N THR A 184 9.52 9.74 4.87
CA THR A 184 8.26 10.27 5.42
C THR A 184 7.76 11.40 4.56
N PHE A 185 6.51 11.30 4.12
CA PHE A 185 5.85 12.26 3.26
C PHE A 185 4.84 13.07 4.08
N VAL A 186 4.92 14.40 3.96
CA VAL A 186 3.97 15.31 4.61
C VAL A 186 3.59 16.43 3.65
N ARG A 187 2.44 17.07 3.89
CA ARG A 187 2.09 18.36 3.30
C ARG A 187 2.55 19.45 4.27
N GLY A 188 3.36 20.40 3.79
CA GLY A 188 3.75 21.58 4.56
C GLY A 188 2.62 22.61 4.60
N LYS A 189 2.70 23.60 5.49
CA LYS A 189 1.71 24.71 5.55
C LYS A 189 1.74 25.62 4.33
N ASP A 190 2.83 25.56 3.55
CA ASP A 190 2.92 26.15 2.21
C ASP A 190 2.13 25.36 1.15
N GLY A 191 1.56 24.21 1.51
CA GLY A 191 0.82 23.28 0.67
C GLY A 191 1.70 22.39 -0.21
N ASN A 192 3.03 22.49 -0.12
CA ASN A 192 3.95 21.65 -0.87
C ASN A 192 4.08 20.27 -0.21
N LEU A 193 4.47 19.27 -1.00
CA LEU A 193 4.89 17.98 -0.46
C LEU A 193 6.34 18.10 0.03
N TRP A 194 6.57 17.73 1.28
CA TRP A 194 7.89 17.67 1.89
C TRP A 194 8.24 16.22 2.24
N VAL A 195 9.51 15.89 2.08
CA VAL A 195 10.06 14.57 2.37
C VAL A 195 11.09 14.68 3.48
N ASN A 196 10.93 13.88 4.55
CA ASN A 196 11.97 13.65 5.55
C ASN A 196 12.70 12.34 5.23
N GLU A 197 14.01 12.41 5.07
CA GLU A 197 14.87 11.24 4.80
C GLU A 197 16.20 11.32 5.54
N TRP A 198 16.80 10.16 5.81
CA TRP A 198 18.17 10.07 6.30
C TRP A 198 19.16 10.14 5.15
N VAL A 199 20.11 11.07 5.22
CA VAL A 199 21.13 11.31 4.19
C VAL A 199 22.55 10.88 4.61
N GLY A 200 22.65 10.00 5.63
CA GLY A 200 23.92 9.42 6.07
C GLY A 200 24.48 10.02 7.36
N ASN A 201 24.25 11.31 7.59
CA ASN A 201 24.74 12.05 8.77
C ASN A 201 23.64 12.81 9.54
N GLY A 202 22.39 12.70 9.10
CA GLY A 202 21.28 13.43 9.67
C GLY A 202 19.98 13.21 8.91
N TRP A 203 18.87 13.58 9.56
CA TRP A 203 17.57 13.69 8.94
C TRP A 203 17.44 15.05 8.24
N THR A 204 17.00 15.05 6.99
CA THR A 204 16.83 16.25 6.18
C THR A 204 15.41 16.36 5.67
N TRP A 205 14.89 17.59 5.61
CA TRP A 205 13.64 17.92 4.95
C TRP A 205 13.91 18.49 3.57
N THR A 206 13.29 17.91 2.53
CA THR A 206 13.40 18.38 1.15
C THR A 206 12.04 18.70 0.57
N ASN A 207 11.90 19.89 0.00
CA ASN A 207 10.68 20.34 -0.65
C ASN A 207 10.58 19.74 -2.06
N GLN A 208 9.48 19.04 -2.33
CA GLN A 208 9.20 18.42 -3.64
C GLN A 208 8.16 19.20 -4.45
N GLY A 209 7.79 20.39 -3.97
CA GLY A 209 6.82 21.28 -4.58
C GLY A 209 5.41 20.68 -4.59
N LYS A 210 4.65 21.07 -5.61
CA LYS A 210 3.27 20.66 -5.85
C LYS A 210 3.14 20.04 -7.24
N PRO A 211 2.18 19.13 -7.45
CA PRO A 211 1.89 18.61 -8.78
C PRO A 211 1.50 19.73 -9.73
N ASP A 212 2.42 20.15 -10.61
CA ASP A 212 2.28 21.27 -11.54
C ASP A 212 1.58 22.50 -10.92
N GLY A 213 1.98 22.88 -9.70
CA GLY A 213 1.44 24.03 -8.96
C GLY A 213 0.04 23.85 -8.34
N ARG A 214 -0.57 22.66 -8.46
CA ARG A 214 -1.92 22.36 -7.91
C ARG A 214 -1.88 22.12 -6.41
N VAL A 215 -2.96 22.47 -5.71
CA VAL A 215 -3.07 22.21 -4.27
C VAL A 215 -3.24 20.71 -4.05
N ILE A 216 -2.44 20.15 -3.13
CA ILE A 216 -2.59 18.77 -2.65
C ILE A 216 -3.78 18.76 -1.70
N LEU A 217 -4.85 18.03 -2.03
CA LEU A 217 -6.05 17.94 -1.19
C LEU A 217 -5.90 16.88 -0.09
N GLY A 218 -5.10 15.85 -0.33
CA GLY A 218 -4.79 14.83 0.67
C GLY A 218 -3.93 13.70 0.11
N ALA A 219 -3.46 12.84 1.01
CA ALA A 219 -2.66 11.67 0.67
C ALA A 219 -3.51 10.61 -0.04
N ALA A 220 -2.93 10.06 -1.10
CA ALA A 220 -3.49 8.93 -1.82
C ALA A 220 -2.71 7.61 -1.61
N GLY A 221 -1.69 7.60 -0.75
CA GLY A 221 -0.90 6.41 -0.43
C GLY A 221 0.57 6.58 -0.82
N VAL A 222 1.44 5.88 -0.10
CA VAL A 222 2.87 5.84 -0.36
C VAL A 222 3.31 4.40 -0.48
N THR A 223 4.27 4.14 -1.36
CA THR A 223 4.77 2.79 -1.57
C THR A 223 6.19 2.84 -2.12
N LYS A 224 6.80 1.68 -2.30
CA LYS A 224 8.13 1.54 -2.88
C LYS A 224 8.07 0.65 -4.11
N VAL A 225 8.92 0.98 -5.09
CA VAL A 225 9.02 0.26 -6.35
C VAL A 225 10.45 -0.21 -6.54
N ARG A 226 10.62 -1.47 -6.94
CA ARG A 226 11.88 -2.00 -7.48
C ARG A 226 11.70 -2.51 -8.91
N ASP A 227 12.73 -2.34 -9.75
CA ASP A 227 12.68 -2.84 -11.13
C ASP A 227 13.16 -4.29 -11.27
N SER A 228 13.88 -4.79 -10.27
CA SER A 228 14.35 -6.18 -10.17
C SER A 228 14.70 -6.51 -8.72
N SER A 229 14.95 -7.78 -8.42
CA SER A 229 15.40 -8.22 -7.08
C SER A 229 16.72 -7.61 -6.60
N THR A 230 17.52 -7.02 -7.49
CA THR A 230 18.81 -6.39 -7.17
C THR A 230 18.80 -4.88 -7.32
N SER A 231 17.71 -4.31 -7.85
CA SER A 231 17.58 -2.87 -8.03
C SER A 231 17.36 -2.15 -6.68
N PRO A 232 17.81 -0.90 -6.54
CA PRO A 232 17.40 -0.06 -5.43
C PRO A 232 15.88 0.13 -5.44
N GLU A 233 15.28 -0.03 -4.26
CA GLU A 233 13.89 0.34 -4.01
C GLU A 233 13.77 1.87 -4.02
N ARG A 234 12.67 2.36 -4.58
CA ARG A 234 12.43 3.80 -4.73
C ARG A 234 11.10 4.19 -4.13
N PRO A 235 11.06 5.20 -3.25
CA PRO A 235 9.84 5.66 -2.62
C PRO A 235 9.00 6.45 -3.63
N HIS A 236 7.68 6.23 -3.62
CA HIS A 236 6.70 6.88 -4.47
C HIS A 236 5.52 7.34 -3.61
N ALA A 237 4.98 8.51 -3.91
CA ALA A 237 3.81 9.04 -3.22
C ALA A 237 2.73 9.40 -4.23
N PHE A 238 1.50 9.04 -3.92
CA PHE A 238 0.32 9.44 -4.66
C PHE A 238 -0.44 10.48 -3.86
N VAL A 239 -0.98 11.48 -4.56
CA VAL A 239 -1.87 12.48 -3.96
C VAL A 239 -3.05 12.78 -4.88
N ARG A 240 -4.16 13.21 -4.29
CA ARG A 240 -5.25 13.84 -5.02
C ARG A 240 -5.00 15.34 -5.04
N ALA A 241 -5.03 15.95 -6.23
CA ALA A 241 -4.85 17.39 -6.39
C ALA A 241 -6.17 18.13 -6.62
N SER A 242 -6.13 19.46 -6.56
CA SER A 242 -7.30 20.34 -6.72
C SER A 242 -7.95 20.30 -8.10
N ASP A 243 -7.26 19.78 -9.12
CA ASP A 243 -7.82 19.51 -10.44
C ASP A 243 -8.63 18.21 -10.50
N GLY A 244 -8.74 17.49 -9.38
CA GLY A 244 -9.46 16.22 -9.29
C GLY A 244 -8.67 15.01 -9.75
N ASN A 245 -7.45 15.19 -10.25
CA ASN A 245 -6.61 14.10 -10.74
C ASN A 245 -5.80 13.44 -9.62
N LEU A 246 -5.44 12.18 -9.87
CA LEU A 246 -4.39 11.48 -9.14
C LEU A 246 -3.04 11.92 -9.69
N TRP A 247 -2.13 12.29 -8.80
CA TRP A 247 -0.76 12.66 -9.14
C TRP A 247 0.23 11.74 -8.45
N LEU A 248 1.24 11.31 -9.20
CA LEU A 248 2.36 10.52 -8.70
C LEU A 248 3.60 11.41 -8.58
N LEU A 249 4.14 11.52 -7.39
CA LEU A 249 5.51 11.94 -7.14
C LEU A 249 6.41 10.70 -7.16
N LYS A 250 7.17 10.54 -8.23
CA LYS A 250 8.10 9.41 -8.41
C LYS A 250 9.54 9.82 -8.14
N ARG A 251 10.31 8.93 -7.53
CA ARG A 251 11.77 9.03 -7.41
C ARG A 251 12.42 8.19 -8.50
N THR A 252 13.26 8.80 -9.33
CA THR A 252 14.01 8.12 -10.40
C THR A 252 15.41 8.71 -10.52
N GLY A 253 16.46 7.88 -10.44
CA GLY A 253 17.84 8.35 -10.57
C GLY A 253 18.24 9.46 -9.58
N GLY A 254 17.64 9.48 -8.37
CA GLY A 254 17.87 10.52 -7.37
C GLY A 254 17.07 11.81 -7.57
N ALA A 255 16.35 11.96 -8.67
CA ALA A 255 15.44 13.08 -8.93
C ALA A 255 14.01 12.74 -8.54
N TRP A 256 13.23 13.78 -8.22
CA TRP A 256 11.79 13.70 -7.96
C TRP A 256 11.03 14.32 -9.13
N THR A 257 9.93 13.71 -9.55
CA THR A 257 9.12 14.21 -10.66
C THR A 257 7.64 13.96 -10.41
N TRP A 258 6.82 14.98 -10.68
CA TRP A 258 5.38 14.87 -10.68
C TRP A 258 4.88 14.36 -12.03
N THR A 259 3.93 13.43 -12.01
CA THR A 259 3.25 12.93 -13.21
C THR A 259 1.76 12.76 -12.93
N SER A 260 0.93 13.38 -13.74
CA SER A 260 -0.52 13.17 -13.68
C SER A 260 -0.86 11.76 -14.14
N GLN A 261 -1.75 11.11 -13.40
CA GLN A 261 -2.35 9.84 -13.75
C GLN A 261 -3.80 10.02 -14.24
N GLY A 262 -4.24 11.28 -14.40
CA GLY A 262 -5.62 11.64 -14.69
C GLY A 262 -6.58 11.23 -13.57
N ALA A 263 -7.83 11.01 -13.95
CA ALA A 263 -8.88 10.54 -13.06
C ALA A 263 -9.75 9.51 -13.82
N PRO A 264 -10.40 8.58 -13.10
CA PRO A 264 -11.38 7.71 -13.71
C PRO A 264 -12.63 8.51 -14.09
N ARG A 265 -13.50 7.94 -14.93
CA ARG A 265 -14.76 8.59 -15.37
C ARG A 265 -15.67 9.05 -14.22
N GLY A 266 -15.65 8.37 -13.08
CA GLY A 266 -16.43 8.73 -11.88
C GLY A 266 -15.79 9.85 -11.05
N GLY A 267 -14.57 10.25 -11.38
CA GLY A 267 -13.72 11.09 -10.56
C GLY A 267 -13.20 10.37 -9.31
N ILE A 268 -12.37 11.07 -8.56
CA ILE A 268 -11.80 10.60 -7.30
C ILE A 268 -12.55 11.32 -6.19
N ASP A 269 -13.06 10.61 -5.18
CA ASP A 269 -13.77 11.21 -4.05
C ASP A 269 -13.11 10.87 -2.71
N GLY A 270 -12.78 9.60 -2.52
CA GLY A 270 -12.23 9.11 -1.26
C GLY A 270 -10.71 9.08 -1.20
N PRO A 271 -10.15 8.95 0.01
CA PRO A 271 -8.73 8.72 0.19
C PRO A 271 -8.35 7.39 -0.48
N VAL A 272 -7.15 7.39 -1.02
CA VAL A 272 -6.64 6.33 -1.87
C VAL A 272 -5.59 5.55 -1.07
N ASP A 273 -5.30 4.32 -1.49
CA ASP A 273 -4.18 3.54 -0.99
C ASP A 273 -3.37 2.94 -2.15
N ALA A 274 -2.07 2.78 -1.95
CA ALA A 274 -1.13 2.40 -3.00
C ALA A 274 -0.26 1.22 -2.56
N ILE A 275 -0.16 0.22 -3.44
CA ILE A 275 0.65 -0.97 -3.23
C ILE A 275 1.47 -1.29 -4.47
N THR A 276 2.46 -2.15 -4.31
CA THR A 276 3.16 -2.80 -5.41
C THR A 276 2.89 -4.29 -5.45
N VAL A 277 2.73 -4.81 -6.66
CA VAL A 277 2.53 -6.22 -6.94
C VAL A 277 3.61 -6.68 -7.90
N SER A 278 4.34 -7.74 -7.56
CA SER A 278 5.29 -8.37 -8.48
C SER A 278 4.77 -9.74 -8.93
N SER A 279 4.84 -9.99 -10.24
CA SER A 279 4.38 -11.26 -10.85
C SER A 279 5.36 -12.41 -10.64
N THR A 280 6.61 -12.13 -10.25
CA THR A 280 7.63 -13.11 -9.92
C THR A 280 8.47 -12.63 -8.75
N SER A 281 9.20 -13.51 -8.05
CA SER A 281 10.02 -13.09 -6.91
C SER A 281 11.15 -12.11 -7.29
N THR A 282 11.58 -12.12 -8.56
CA THR A 282 12.70 -11.34 -9.11
C THR A 282 12.30 -10.22 -10.06
N GLY A 283 11.03 -10.16 -10.45
CA GLY A 283 10.52 -9.24 -11.45
C GLY A 283 10.27 -7.83 -10.91
N ALA A 284 10.09 -6.90 -11.84
CA ALA A 284 9.71 -5.52 -11.55
C ALA A 284 8.38 -5.45 -10.83
N ASP A 285 8.29 -4.53 -9.87
CA ASP A 285 7.06 -4.20 -9.19
C ASP A 285 6.11 -3.44 -10.14
N ARG A 286 4.82 -3.74 -10.03
CA ARG A 286 3.73 -3.00 -10.68
C ARG A 286 2.96 -2.22 -9.63
N LEU A 287 2.85 -0.91 -9.84
CA LEU A 287 2.08 -0.02 -8.97
C LEU A 287 0.58 -0.25 -9.16
N HIS A 288 -0.14 -0.34 -8.06
CA HIS A 288 -1.60 -0.40 -8.00
C HIS A 288 -2.10 0.64 -7.00
N VAL A 289 -3.08 1.42 -7.41
CA VAL A 289 -3.61 2.54 -6.64
C VAL A 289 -5.12 2.46 -6.61
N PHE A 290 -5.69 2.32 -5.42
CA PHE A 290 -7.12 2.10 -5.22
C PHE A 290 -7.80 3.34 -4.64
N THR A 291 -8.85 3.81 -5.29
CA THR A 291 -9.68 4.93 -4.83
C THR A 291 -11.16 4.61 -4.97
N ARG A 292 -12.04 5.51 -4.51
CA ARG A 292 -13.46 5.45 -4.77
C ARG A 292 -13.98 6.74 -5.39
N ASP A 293 -15.03 6.60 -6.19
CA ASP A 293 -15.82 7.75 -6.66
C ASP A 293 -16.94 8.12 -5.66
N ARG A 294 -17.72 9.16 -5.99
CA ARG A 294 -18.85 9.65 -5.17
C ARG A 294 -20.02 8.67 -5.12
N GLN A 295 -20.14 7.81 -6.13
CA GLN A 295 -21.16 6.77 -6.22
C GLN A 295 -20.76 5.50 -5.46
N GLY A 296 -19.54 5.46 -4.92
CA GLY A 296 -18.99 4.38 -4.13
C GLY A 296 -18.42 3.23 -4.96
N ASN A 297 -18.13 3.42 -6.26
CA ASN A 297 -17.36 2.44 -7.04
C ASN A 297 -15.90 2.50 -6.64
N LEU A 298 -15.29 1.33 -6.47
CA LEU A 298 -13.85 1.18 -6.31
C LEU A 298 -13.20 1.27 -7.70
N TRP A 299 -12.17 2.11 -7.80
CA TRP A 299 -11.39 2.31 -9.01
C TRP A 299 -9.94 1.90 -8.75
N LEU A 300 -9.37 1.14 -9.69
CA LEU A 300 -7.97 0.76 -9.71
C LEU A 300 -7.26 1.52 -10.83
N ASN A 301 -6.25 2.31 -10.48
CA ASN A 301 -5.23 2.76 -11.42
C ASN A 301 -3.99 1.87 -11.29
N GLN A 302 -3.61 1.19 -12.37
CA GLN A 302 -2.50 0.24 -12.36
C GLN A 302 -1.50 0.49 -13.48
N TRP A 303 -0.22 0.27 -13.17
CA TRP A 303 0.86 0.25 -14.16
C TRP A 303 1.01 -1.16 -14.75
N THR A 304 0.80 -1.31 -16.06
CA THR A 304 0.94 -2.60 -16.76
C THR A 304 2.38 -2.95 -17.10
N GLY A 305 3.28 -1.96 -16.99
CA GLY A 305 4.66 -2.03 -17.48
C GLY A 305 4.95 -1.15 -18.67
N SER A 306 3.92 -0.75 -19.39
CA SER A 306 4.01 0.14 -20.53
C SER A 306 3.00 1.29 -20.45
N ALA A 307 1.87 1.09 -19.76
CA ALA A 307 0.83 2.09 -19.65
C ALA A 307 0.16 2.08 -18.27
N TRP A 308 -0.39 3.23 -17.90
CA TRP A 308 -1.33 3.36 -16.80
C TRP A 308 -2.74 3.08 -17.29
N THR A 309 -3.52 2.37 -16.49
CA THR A 309 -4.90 2.00 -16.84
C THR A 309 -5.82 2.17 -15.65
N TRP A 310 -6.95 2.83 -15.87
CA TRP A 310 -8.05 2.91 -14.91
C TRP A 310 -9.06 1.81 -15.20
N THR A 311 -9.38 1.02 -14.18
CA THR A 311 -10.39 -0.04 -14.24
C THR A 311 -11.40 0.16 -13.13
N ASP A 312 -12.68 0.11 -13.50
CA ASP A 312 -13.79 0.09 -12.56
C ASP A 312 -13.90 -1.30 -11.95
N GLN A 313 -13.71 -1.42 -10.63
CA GLN A 313 -13.87 -2.67 -9.90
C GLN A 313 -15.32 -2.86 -9.41
N GLY A 314 -16.21 -1.94 -9.77
CA GLY A 314 -17.58 -1.88 -9.31
C GLY A 314 -17.67 -1.55 -7.82
N LYS A 315 -18.77 -1.94 -7.19
CA LYS A 315 -18.96 -1.78 -5.75
C LYS A 315 -19.75 -2.94 -5.17
N PRO A 316 -19.40 -3.41 -3.96
CA PRO A 316 -20.22 -4.32 -3.22
C PRO A 316 -21.32 -3.57 -2.46
N GLY A 317 -22.38 -4.30 -2.07
CA GLY A 317 -23.46 -3.80 -1.23
C GLY A 317 -24.00 -2.43 -1.67
N ASN A 318 -24.20 -1.53 -0.69
CA ASN A 318 -24.70 -0.17 -0.93
C ASN A 318 -23.60 0.87 -1.27
N GLY A 319 -22.45 0.41 -1.76
CA GLY A 319 -21.36 1.26 -2.23
C GLY A 319 -20.32 1.60 -1.18
N VAL A 320 -19.07 1.70 -1.65
CA VAL A 320 -17.89 1.93 -0.81
C VAL A 320 -17.91 3.32 -0.19
N ILE A 321 -17.58 3.40 1.10
CA ILE A 321 -17.41 4.64 1.85
C ILE A 321 -16.08 4.66 2.61
N GLY A 322 -15.64 5.85 3.01
CA GLY A 322 -14.40 6.03 3.78
C GLY A 322 -13.13 5.70 2.97
N ARG A 323 -12.11 5.20 3.66
CA ARG A 323 -10.78 4.85 3.11
C ARG A 323 -10.73 3.40 2.64
N VAL A 324 -9.99 3.18 1.55
CA VAL A 324 -9.55 1.84 1.10
C VAL A 324 -8.28 1.46 1.85
N GLY A 325 -8.18 0.22 2.34
CA GLY A 325 -6.92 -0.36 2.82
C GLY A 325 -6.42 -1.40 1.83
N ALA A 326 -5.27 -1.20 1.22
CA ALA A 326 -4.74 -2.10 0.19
C ALA A 326 -3.48 -2.83 0.67
N VAL A 327 -3.36 -4.12 0.34
CA VAL A 327 -2.17 -4.92 0.66
C VAL A 327 -1.89 -5.95 -0.44
N SER A 328 -0.61 -6.24 -0.65
CA SER A 328 -0.16 -7.31 -1.54
C SER A 328 0.12 -8.57 -0.75
N VAL A 329 -0.55 -9.66 -1.10
CA VAL A 329 -0.45 -10.98 -0.44
C VAL A 329 0.31 -11.94 -1.35
N ARG A 330 1.15 -12.80 -0.77
CA ARG A 330 1.91 -13.82 -1.49
C ARG A 330 1.73 -15.20 -0.85
N ASP A 331 1.32 -16.17 -1.64
CA ASP A 331 1.00 -17.53 -1.16
C ASP A 331 2.26 -18.37 -0.86
N SER A 332 3.40 -18.02 -1.44
CA SER A 332 4.70 -18.65 -1.15
C SER A 332 5.84 -17.72 -1.60
N PRO A 333 7.11 -17.91 -1.18
CA PRO A 333 8.20 -17.00 -1.55
C PRO A 333 8.38 -16.76 -3.05
N SER A 334 8.05 -17.75 -3.88
CA SER A 334 8.15 -17.71 -5.34
C SER A 334 6.83 -17.40 -6.06
N ALA A 335 5.70 -17.40 -5.35
CA ALA A 335 4.40 -17.12 -5.96
C ALA A 335 4.29 -15.64 -6.38
N PRO A 336 3.48 -15.34 -7.42
CA PRO A 336 3.07 -13.98 -7.72
C PRO A 336 2.39 -13.34 -6.51
N GLN A 337 2.60 -12.04 -6.32
CA GLN A 337 1.80 -11.27 -5.39
C GLN A 337 0.40 -11.04 -5.96
N ARG A 338 -0.58 -10.97 -5.07
CA ARG A 338 -1.98 -10.71 -5.39
C ARG A 338 -2.45 -9.49 -4.59
N PRO A 339 -3.06 -8.49 -5.24
CA PRO A 339 -3.62 -7.33 -4.56
C PRO A 339 -4.93 -7.67 -3.84
N TYR A 340 -5.10 -7.12 -2.64
CA TYR A 340 -6.31 -7.14 -1.83
C TYR A 340 -6.66 -5.70 -1.45
N ALA A 341 -7.90 -5.28 -1.73
CA ALA A 341 -8.42 -3.97 -1.39
C ALA A 341 -9.62 -4.12 -0.45
N PHE A 342 -9.42 -3.74 0.80
CA PHE A 342 -10.41 -3.77 1.87
C PHE A 342 -11.18 -2.46 1.93
N VAL A 343 -12.50 -2.58 2.02
CA VAL A 343 -13.42 -1.46 2.03
C VAL A 343 -14.56 -1.70 3.01
N ARG A 344 -15.24 -0.62 3.38
CA ARG A 344 -16.52 -0.69 4.06
C ARG A 344 -17.64 -0.11 3.19
N THR A 345 -18.85 -0.59 3.41
CA THR A 345 -20.05 -0.15 2.68
C THR A 345 -21.03 0.54 3.61
N LYS A 346 -21.98 1.29 3.04
CA LYS A 346 -22.99 2.06 3.80
C LYS A 346 -23.92 1.20 4.66
N ASP A 347 -24.03 -0.08 4.33
CA ASP A 347 -24.78 -1.10 5.08
C ASP A 347 -24.01 -1.62 6.31
N GLY A 348 -22.79 -1.12 6.58
CA GLY A 348 -22.00 -1.51 7.75
C GLY A 348 -21.16 -2.78 7.57
N HIS A 349 -21.21 -3.40 6.39
CA HIS A 349 -20.37 -4.54 6.06
C HIS A 349 -18.94 -4.11 5.70
N MET A 350 -18.01 -5.03 5.93
CA MET A 350 -16.68 -4.95 5.35
C MET A 350 -16.60 -5.90 4.16
N TRP A 351 -15.90 -5.48 3.11
CA TRP A 351 -15.69 -6.27 1.90
C TRP A 351 -14.23 -6.24 1.51
N VAL A 352 -13.80 -7.27 0.79
CA VAL A 352 -12.50 -7.29 0.13
C VAL A 352 -12.69 -7.53 -1.36
N ASN A 353 -12.03 -6.72 -2.18
CA ASN A 353 -11.84 -6.94 -3.60
C ASN A 353 -10.45 -7.54 -3.81
N GLN A 354 -10.38 -8.73 -4.39
CA GLN A 354 -9.11 -9.46 -4.52
C GLN A 354 -8.95 -10.04 -5.92
N TRP A 355 -7.70 -10.13 -6.38
CA TRP A 355 -7.36 -10.82 -7.61
C TRP A 355 -7.05 -12.29 -7.34
N THR A 356 -7.79 -13.20 -7.97
CA THR A 356 -7.62 -14.66 -7.80
C THR A 356 -6.48 -15.25 -8.62
N GLY A 357 -5.87 -14.45 -9.50
CA GLY A 357 -4.97 -14.93 -10.56
C GLY A 357 -5.62 -14.87 -11.95
N SER A 358 -6.95 -14.90 -12.01
CA SER A 358 -7.72 -14.91 -13.26
C SER A 358 -8.86 -13.89 -13.29
N ALA A 359 -9.42 -13.53 -12.12
CA ALA A 359 -10.52 -12.59 -12.02
C ALA A 359 -10.44 -11.75 -10.72
N TRP A 360 -11.08 -10.60 -10.75
CA TRP A 360 -11.36 -9.83 -9.54
C TRP A 360 -12.64 -10.35 -8.89
N THR A 361 -12.61 -10.56 -7.59
CA THR A 361 -13.76 -11.03 -6.81
C THR A 361 -14.01 -10.15 -5.60
N TRP A 362 -15.29 -9.94 -5.29
CA TRP A 362 -15.75 -9.34 -4.05
C TRP A 362 -16.15 -10.43 -3.06
N THR A 363 -15.63 -10.36 -1.84
CA THR A 363 -15.99 -11.29 -0.76
C THR A 363 -16.50 -10.50 0.44
N ASP A 364 -17.74 -10.78 0.87
CA ASP A 364 -18.33 -10.21 2.09
C ASP A 364 -17.61 -10.78 3.31
N GLN A 365 -17.20 -9.89 4.20
CA GLN A 365 -16.55 -10.23 5.47
C GLN A 365 -17.56 -10.29 6.62
N GLY A 366 -18.81 -9.95 6.34
CA GLY A 366 -19.86 -9.73 7.32
C GLY A 366 -19.85 -8.33 7.92
N MET A 367 -20.79 -8.11 8.84
CA MET A 367 -20.82 -6.90 9.65
C MET A 367 -19.63 -6.86 10.60
N VAL A 368 -19.05 -5.68 10.73
CA VAL A 368 -18.05 -5.45 11.77
C VAL A 368 -18.73 -5.51 13.13
N PRO A 369 -18.19 -6.29 14.09
CA PRO A 369 -18.71 -6.33 15.45
C PRO A 369 -18.79 -4.91 16.04
N ASP A 370 -19.92 -4.59 16.65
CA ASP A 370 -20.23 -3.28 17.26
C ASP A 370 -20.33 -2.10 16.27
N GLY A 371 -20.33 -2.36 14.96
CA GLY A 371 -20.43 -1.36 13.90
C GLY A 371 -19.08 -0.82 13.41
N VAL A 372 -19.11 0.17 12.51
CA VAL A 372 -17.90 0.73 11.87
C VAL A 372 -17.81 2.24 12.05
N ASP A 373 -16.71 2.73 12.62
CA ASP A 373 -16.40 4.16 12.66
C ASP A 373 -15.55 4.58 11.45
N GLU A 374 -14.22 4.55 11.53
CA GLU A 374 -13.33 4.89 10.41
C GLU A 374 -11.91 4.30 10.55
N GLY A 375 -11.14 4.29 9.48
CA GLY A 375 -9.72 3.92 9.49
C GLY A 375 -9.50 2.42 9.32
N ILE A 376 -9.23 2.01 8.09
CA ILE A 376 -8.83 0.64 7.76
C ILE A 376 -7.30 0.58 7.76
N GLY A 377 -6.70 -0.19 8.67
CA GLY A 377 -5.27 -0.55 8.67
C GLY A 377 -5.09 -1.95 8.12
N VAL A 378 -4.18 -2.14 7.17
CA VAL A 378 -3.93 -3.47 6.59
C VAL A 378 -2.46 -3.83 6.64
N THR A 379 -2.18 -5.10 6.84
CA THR A 379 -0.84 -5.69 6.75
C THR A 379 -0.98 -7.17 6.36
N THR A 380 0.13 -7.84 6.08
CA THR A 380 0.15 -9.30 5.94
C THR A 380 0.84 -9.96 7.11
N VAL A 381 0.41 -11.14 7.50
CA VAL A 381 1.06 -12.00 8.50
C VAL A 381 1.38 -13.34 7.86
N LYS A 382 2.52 -13.95 8.20
CA LYS A 382 2.83 -15.35 7.86
C LYS A 382 3.25 -16.09 9.12
N ASP A 383 2.90 -17.37 9.22
CA ASP A 383 3.20 -18.19 10.41
C ASP A 383 4.65 -18.70 10.42
N ALA A 384 5.32 -18.70 9.27
CA ALA A 384 6.71 -19.10 9.09
C ALA A 384 7.27 -18.47 7.80
N PRO A 385 8.61 -18.43 7.59
CA PRO A 385 9.21 -17.73 6.45
C PRO A 385 8.72 -18.15 5.06
N SER A 386 8.34 -19.41 4.90
CA SER A 386 7.81 -19.99 3.66
C SER A 386 6.29 -20.16 3.64
N ALA A 387 5.60 -19.80 4.73
CA ALA A 387 4.15 -19.92 4.82
C ALA A 387 3.46 -18.89 3.92
N PRO A 388 2.23 -19.18 3.46
CA PRO A 388 1.39 -18.18 2.81
C PRO A 388 1.21 -16.95 3.69
N GLN A 389 1.29 -15.77 3.07
CA GLN A 389 0.85 -14.55 3.71
C GLN A 389 -0.67 -14.55 3.82
N ARG A 390 -1.17 -14.02 4.94
CA ARG A 390 -2.59 -13.77 5.20
C ARG A 390 -2.78 -12.28 5.46
N PRO A 391 -3.72 -11.59 4.81
CA PRO A 391 -4.00 -10.21 5.09
C PRO A 391 -4.77 -10.09 6.40
N TYR A 392 -4.38 -9.10 7.18
CA TYR A 392 -5.03 -8.70 8.42
C TYR A 392 -5.56 -7.29 8.19
N ALA A 393 -6.86 -7.09 8.43
CA ALA A 393 -7.51 -5.81 8.27
C ALA A 393 -8.11 -5.34 9.60
N PHE A 394 -7.55 -4.26 10.13
CA PHE A 394 -7.95 -3.64 11.38
C PHE A 394 -8.89 -2.47 11.11
N ILE A 395 -9.94 -2.35 11.90
CA ILE A 395 -10.94 -1.30 11.76
C ILE A 395 -11.34 -0.74 13.12
N ARG A 396 -11.53 0.58 13.22
CA ARG A 396 -12.04 1.19 14.45
C ARG A 396 -13.54 0.93 14.58
N THR A 397 -13.94 0.58 15.80
CA THR A 397 -15.34 0.38 16.16
C THR A 397 -15.90 1.65 16.80
N PRO A 398 -17.23 1.89 16.71
CA PRO A 398 -17.91 2.99 17.41
C PRO A 398 -17.70 3.01 18.92
N ALA A 399 -17.38 1.85 19.53
CA ALA A 399 -17.00 1.76 20.94
C ALA A 399 -15.61 2.35 21.24
N GLY A 400 -14.90 2.88 20.25
CA GLY A 400 -13.55 3.42 20.39
C GLY A 400 -12.46 2.35 20.50
N GLY A 401 -12.74 1.13 20.05
CA GLY A 401 -11.80 0.01 20.02
C GLY A 401 -11.32 -0.34 18.62
N LEU A 402 -10.71 -1.51 18.48
CA LEU A 402 -10.37 -2.12 17.19
C LEU A 402 -11.03 -3.48 17.04
N ALA A 403 -11.42 -3.81 15.82
CA ALA A 403 -11.74 -5.15 15.38
C ALA A 403 -10.78 -5.57 14.25
N LEU A 404 -10.44 -6.85 14.18
CA LEU A 404 -9.62 -7.45 13.14
C LEU A 404 -10.45 -8.43 12.32
N SER A 405 -10.49 -8.23 11.01
CA SER A 405 -10.88 -9.26 10.04
C SER A 405 -9.64 -9.99 9.53
N TRP A 406 -9.69 -11.32 9.56
CA TRP A 406 -8.60 -12.20 9.12
C TRP A 406 -9.17 -13.56 8.69
N TRP A 407 -8.42 -14.38 7.96
CA TRP A 407 -8.81 -15.76 7.64
C TRP A 407 -7.84 -16.78 8.23
N ARG A 408 -8.32 -18.00 8.45
CA ARG A 408 -7.53 -19.11 8.99
C ARG A 408 -6.75 -19.87 7.91
#